data_AF-A0A842URZ6-F1
#
_entry.id   AF-A0A842URZ6-F1
#
_cell.length_a   1.000
_cell.length_b   1.000
_cell.length_c   1.000
_cell.angle_alpha   90.00
_cell.angle_beta   90.00
_cell.angle_gamma   90.00
#
_symmetry.space_group_name_H-M   'P 1'
#
loop_
_entity.id
_entity.type
_entity.pdbx_description
1 polymer ?
#
loop_
_entity_poly.entity_id
_entity_poly.type
_entity_poly.pdbx_seq_one_letter_code
_entity_poly.pdbx_strand_id
1 'polypeptide(L)' 'MQKFAITKKIARSGKNNIIVIPTILKQVLKAGTVVKLDIEVINLEGAENE' A
#
# COMPACT_ATOMS: atom_id res chain seq x y z
N MET A 1 -15.56 -1.79 13.32
CA MET A 1 -14.74 -1.29 12.21
C MET A 1 -13.34 -1.87 12.39
N GLN A 2 -12.80 -2.61 11.42
CA GLN A 2 -11.45 -3.15 11.52
C GLN A 2 -10.46 -2.16 10.92
N LYS A 3 -9.39 -1.82 11.66
CA LYS A 3 -8.32 -0.93 11.21
C LYS A 3 -7.02 -1.73 11.15
N PHE A 4 -6.33 -1.63 10.03
CA PHE A 4 -5.00 -2.21 9.85
C PHE A 4 -4.01 -1.07 9.63
N ALA A 5 -2.90 -1.08 10.36
CA ALA A 5 -1.76 -0.20 10.12
C ALA A 5 -0.60 -1.06 9.61
N ILE A 6 -0.11 -0.77 8.40
CA ILE A 6 0.95 -1.55 7.76
C ILE A 6 1.96 -0.58 7.17
N THR A 7 3.20 -0.71 7.59
CA THR A 7 4.31 -0.04 6.91
C THR A 7 4.78 -0.91 5.77
N LYS A 8 4.72 -0.38 4.54
CA LYS A 8 5.16 -1.07 3.33
C LYS A 8 5.90 -0.12 2.40
N LYS A 9 6.89 -0.66 1.70
CA LYS A 9 7.47 0.00 0.53
C LYS A 9 6.49 -0.09 -0.64
N ILE A 10 6.36 1.00 -1.38
CA ILE A 10 5.63 1.03 -2.65
C ILE A 10 6.39 0.17 -3.66
N ALA A 11 5.67 -0.69 -4.38
CA ALA A 11 6.22 -1.51 -5.45
C ALA A 11 5.89 -0.92 -6.81
N ARG A 12 6.69 -1.25 -7.84
CA ARG A 12 6.40 -0.90 -9.24
C ARG A 12 5.83 -2.11 -9.97
N SER A 13 4.76 -1.91 -10.72
CA SER A 13 4.18 -2.91 -11.62
C SER A 13 3.90 -2.25 -12.96
N GLY A 14 4.76 -2.52 -13.94
CA GLY A 14 4.75 -1.81 -15.22
C GLY A 14 5.01 -0.31 -15.01
N LYS A 15 4.12 0.53 -15.56
CA LYS A 15 4.17 2.01 -15.41
C LYS A 15 3.54 2.52 -14.11
N ASN A 16 2.93 1.63 -13.32
CA ASN A 16 2.17 2.02 -12.14
C ASN A 16 2.94 1.72 -10.86
N ASN A 17 2.80 2.60 -9.87
CA ASN A 17 3.17 2.33 -8.49
C ASN A 17 1.98 1.69 -7.76
N ILE A 18 2.23 0.61 -7.02
CA ILE A 18 1.20 -0.19 -6.35
C ILE A 18 1.58 -0.49 -4.89
N ILE A 19 0.57 -0.61 -4.04
CA ILE A 19 0.70 -1.15 -2.67
C ILE A 19 0.29 -2.62 -2.71
N VAL A 20 1.22 -3.52 -2.42
CA VAL A 20 0.95 -4.96 -2.42
C VAL A 20 0.35 -5.36 -1.06
N ILE A 21 -0.86 -5.90 -1.09
CA ILE A 21 -1.56 -6.40 0.10
C ILE A 21 -0.96 -7.75 0.54
N PRO A 22 -0.49 -7.89 1.80
CA PRO A 22 -0.01 -9.17 2.33
C PRO A 22 -1.08 -10.26 2.31
N THR A 23 -0.65 -11.52 2.08
CA THR A 23 -1.56 -12.68 1.99
C THR A 23 -2.40 -12.90 3.23
N ILE A 24 -1.86 -12.60 4.43
CA ILE A 24 -2.60 -12.68 5.70
C ILE A 24 -3.85 -11.79 5.73
N LEU A 25 -3.89 -10.71 4.96
CA LEU A 25 -5.03 -9.80 4.89
C LEU A 25 -5.99 -10.11 3.75
N LYS A 26 -5.65 -11.05 2.87
CA LYS A 26 -6.44 -11.39 1.66
C LYS A 26 -7.86 -11.86 1.98
N GLN A 27 -8.10 -12.39 3.18
CA GLN A 27 -9.42 -12.82 3.62
C GLN A 27 -10.39 -11.64 3.80
N VAL A 28 -9.86 -10.48 4.21
CA VAL A 28 -10.62 -9.25 4.47
C VAL A 28 -10.53 -8.28 3.29
N LEU A 29 -9.35 -8.17 2.67
CA LEU A 29 -9.04 -7.28 1.55
C LEU A 29 -9.06 -8.04 0.23
N LYS A 30 -10.25 -8.46 -0.20
CA LYS A 30 -10.46 -9.16 -1.47
C LYS A 30 -10.43 -8.19 -2.65
N ALA A 31 -10.18 -8.71 -3.85
CA ALA A 31 -10.32 -7.93 -5.08
C ALA A 31 -11.73 -7.31 -5.17
N GLY A 32 -11.80 -6.02 -5.53
CA GLY A 32 -13.06 -5.26 -5.56
C GLY A 32 -13.51 -4.67 -4.21
N THR A 33 -12.81 -4.96 -3.11
CA THR A 33 -13.11 -4.32 -1.82
C THR A 33 -12.70 -2.85 -1.87
N VAL A 34 -13.66 -1.95 -1.64
CA VAL A 34 -13.38 -0.51 -1.52
C VAL A 34 -12.83 -0.22 -0.13
N VAL A 35 -11.68 0.42 -0.06
CA VAL A 35 -11.02 0.78 1.21
C VAL A 35 -10.61 2.25 1.22
N LYS A 36 -10.59 2.85 2.41
CA LYS A 36 -9.94 4.14 2.64
C LYS A 36 -8.45 3.90 2.91
N LEU A 37 -7.58 4.63 2.22
CA LEU A 37 -6.14 4.61 2.44
C LEU A 37 -5.73 5.90 3.17
N ASP A 38 -5.11 5.75 4.33
CA ASP A 38 -4.42 6.84 5.04
C ASP A 38 -2.91 6.52 4.94
N ILE A 39 -2.14 7.35 4.22
CA ILE A 39 -0.73 7.09 3.89
C ILE A 39 0.16 8.12 4.59
N GLU A 40 1.18 7.64 5.29
CA GLU A 40 2.23 8.44 5.91
C GLU A 40 3.58 8.04 5.30
N VAL A 41 4.34 9.01 4.79
CA VAL A 41 5.65 8.76 4.19
C VAL A 41 6.72 8.85 5.28
N ILE A 42 7.31 7.71 5.62
CA ILE A 42 8.21 7.57 6.79
C ILE A 42 9.67 7.95 6.44
N ASN A 43 10.05 8.00 5.17
CA ASN A 43 11.37 8.44 4.75
C ASN A 43 11.35 9.02 3.32
N LEU A 44 11.51 10.34 3.20
CA LEU A 44 11.33 11.09 1.95
C LEU A 44 12.66 11.43 1.24
N GLU A 45 13.79 10.86 1.68
CA GLU A 45 15.14 11.24 1.21
C GLU A 45 15.52 10.74 -0.21
N GLY A 46 14.57 10.31 -1.04
CA GLY A 46 14.89 9.74 -2.36
C GLY A 46 13.85 9.98 -3.47
N ALA A 47 12.87 10.84 -3.26
CA ALA A 47 11.77 11.06 -4.22
C ALA A 47 12.06 12.12 -5.29
N GLU A 48 13.25 12.72 -5.30
CA GLU A 48 13.61 13.82 -6.24
C GLU A 48 14.39 13.38 -7.48
N ASN A 49 14.67 12.08 -7.67
CA ASN A 49 15.53 11.60 -8.78
C ASN A 49 14.88 10.51 -9.65
N GLU A 50 13.59 10.62 -9.97
CA GLU A 50 12.96 9.91 -11.10
C GLU A 50 12.17 10.85 -12.00
#